data_AF-A0A5A5TLN6-F1
#
_entry.id   AF-A0A5A5TLN6-F1
#
_cell.length_a   1.000
_cell.length_b   1.000
_cell.length_c   1.000
_cell.angle_alpha   90.00
_cell.angle_beta   90.00
_cell.angle_gamma   90.00
#
_symmetry.space_group_name_H-M   'P 1'
#
loop_
_entity.id
_entity.type
_entity.pdbx_description
1 polymer ?
#
loop_
_entity_poly.entity_id
_entity_poly.type
_entity_poly.pdbx_seq_one_letter_code
_entity_poly.pdbx_strand_id
1 'polypeptide(L)'
;MAIRYKLSGKQQDQLIEREGTLADEQLTGVNVKQDTALINAALRTLQAAGVVAEWEKCTLQHDEEAEEQVYIRYKKRWTHSSKIHSYAAKTQESQEK
;
A
#
# COMPACT_ATOMS: atom_id res chain seq x y z
N MET A 1 14.90 11.13 3.92
CA MET A 1 14.26 9.82 4.19
C MET A 1 13.77 9.25 2.86
N ALA A 2 13.98 7.96 2.59
CA ALA A 2 13.51 7.34 1.34
C ALA A 2 12.50 6.24 1.67
N ILE A 3 11.36 6.24 0.98
CA ILE A 3 10.35 5.20 1.14
C ILE A 3 10.16 4.53 -0.19
N ARG A 4 10.56 3.26 -0.28
CA ARG A 4 10.29 2.46 -1.46
C ARG A 4 8.86 1.99 -1.42
N TYR A 5 8.20 2.03 -2.56
CA TYR A 5 6.86 1.48 -2.71
C TYR A 5 6.80 0.55 -3.91
N LYS A 6 5.98 -0.49 -3.78
CA LYS A 6 5.60 -1.38 -4.88
C LYS A 6 4.09 -1.47 -4.93
N LEU A 7 3.50 -0.95 -6.00
CA LEU A 7 2.08 -1.00 -6.27
C LEU A 7 1.79 -2.08 -7.31
N SER A 8 0.88 -2.98 -6.99
CA SER A 8 0.41 -4.03 -7.90
C SER A 8 -1.09 -3.85 -8.12
N GLY A 9 -1.52 -3.92 -9.37
CA GLY A 9 -2.89 -3.64 -9.77
C GLY A 9 -3.18 -4.13 -11.17
N LYS A 10 -4.27 -3.61 -11.74
CA LYS A 10 -4.71 -3.95 -13.10
C LYS A 10 -4.89 -2.72 -13.95
N GLN A 11 -4.42 -2.79 -15.20
CA GLN A 11 -4.65 -1.77 -16.23
C GLN A 11 -5.15 -2.48 -17.48
N GLN A 12 -6.37 -2.17 -17.93
CA GLN A 12 -6.99 -2.78 -19.12
C GLN A 12 -6.94 -4.33 -19.10
N ASP A 13 -7.34 -4.92 -17.96
CA ASP A 13 -7.32 -6.38 -17.70
C ASP A 13 -5.93 -7.01 -17.55
N GLN A 14 -4.85 -6.27 -17.79
CA GLN A 14 -3.49 -6.73 -17.57
C GLN A 14 -3.04 -6.44 -16.14
N LEU A 15 -2.47 -7.44 -15.48
CA LEU A 15 -1.77 -7.24 -14.21
C LEU A 15 -0.53 -6.39 -14.46
N ILE A 16 -0.44 -5.27 -13.72
CA ILE A 16 0.72 -4.39 -13.76
C ILE A 16 1.31 -4.21 -12.37
N GLU A 17 2.62 -4.05 -12.34
CA GLU A 17 3.35 -3.71 -11.13
C GLU A 17 4.22 -2.50 -11.40
N ARG A 18 4.20 -1.55 -10.46
CA ARG A 18 5.01 -0.34 -10.49
C ARG A 18 5.69 -0.16 -9.16
N GLU A 19 7.01 -0.10 -9.22
CA GLU A 19 7.84 0.27 -8.09
C GLU A 19 8.37 1.69 -8.27
N GLY A 20 8.63 2.34 -7.14
CA GLY A 20 9.21 3.66 -7.11
C GLY A 20 9.73 3.99 -5.72
N THR A 21 10.37 5.15 -5.62
CA THR A 21 10.87 5.68 -4.34
C THR A 21 10.31 7.07 -4.14
N LEU A 22 9.71 7.30 -2.98
CA LEU A 22 9.31 8.62 -2.53
C LEU A 22 10.53 9.31 -1.91
N ALA A 23 10.96 10.40 -2.53
CA ALA A 23 11.96 11.31 -1.99
C ALA A 23 11.30 12.37 -1.09
N ASP A 24 12.11 13.04 -0.26
CA ASP A 24 11.68 14.08 0.67
C ASP A 24 10.80 15.17 0.03
N GLU A 25 11.12 15.56 -1.21
CA GLU A 25 10.34 16.54 -2.00
C GLU A 25 8.90 16.07 -2.24
N GLN A 26 8.69 14.77 -2.48
CA GLN A 26 7.37 14.17 -2.68
C GLN A 26 6.63 13.91 -1.37
N LEU A 27 7.37 13.90 -0.26
CA LEU A 27 6.83 13.72 1.10
C LEU A 27 6.53 15.07 1.77
N THR A 28 6.80 16.19 1.10
CA THR A 28 6.54 17.53 1.63
C THR A 28 5.05 17.72 1.90
N GLY A 29 4.68 17.93 3.16
CA GLY A 29 3.29 18.04 3.59
C GLY A 29 2.54 16.71 3.71
N VAL A 30 3.21 15.58 3.49
CA VAL A 30 2.67 14.23 3.72
C VAL A 30 3.00 13.81 5.15
N ASN A 31 2.01 13.28 5.88
CA ASN A 31 2.26 12.71 7.19
C ASN A 31 2.95 11.35 7.05
N VAL A 32 4.28 11.33 7.12
CA VAL A 32 5.09 10.11 7.00
C VAL A 32 4.83 9.07 8.08
N LYS A 33 4.17 9.44 9.19
CA LYS A 33 3.71 8.51 10.24
C LYS A 33 2.40 7.79 9.87
N GLN A 34 1.77 8.18 8.77
CA GLN A 34 0.54 7.56 8.27
C GLN A 34 0.81 6.88 6.94
N ASP A 35 0.88 5.55 6.97
CA ASP A 35 1.15 4.72 5.79
C ASP A 35 0.16 4.99 4.66
N THR A 36 -1.12 5.21 4.99
CA THR A 36 -2.14 5.57 4.00
C THR A 36 -1.83 6.90 3.28
N ALA A 37 -1.19 7.86 3.96
CA ALA A 37 -0.76 9.11 3.34
C ALA A 37 0.42 8.87 2.39
N LEU A 38 1.35 7.97 2.75
CA LEU A 38 2.46 7.54 1.89
C LEU A 38 1.97 6.83 0.63
N ILE A 39 1.01 5.90 0.77
CA ILE A 39 0.37 5.24 -0.38
C ILE A 39 -0.29 6.28 -1.29
N ASN A 40 -1.01 7.25 -0.72
CA ASN A 40 -1.64 8.31 -1.51
C ASN A 40 -0.61 9.18 -2.24
N ALA A 41 0.56 9.46 -1.63
CA ALA A 41 1.64 10.18 -2.28
C ALA A 41 2.20 9.37 -3.48
N ALA A 42 2.46 8.07 -3.30
CA ALA A 42 2.88 7.18 -4.39
C ALA A 42 1.87 7.14 -5.54
N LEU A 43 0.58 7.04 -5.22
CA LEU A 43 -0.49 7.07 -6.22
C LEU A 43 -0.51 8.38 -7.00
N ARG A 44 -0.34 9.53 -6.33
CA ARG A 44 -0.25 10.85 -6.98
C ARG A 44 0.95 10.95 -7.90
N THR A 45 2.11 10.43 -7.48
CA THR A 45 3.32 10.38 -8.31
C THR A 45 3.10 9.59 -9.59
N LEU A 46 2.50 8.40 -9.47
CA LEU A 46 2.17 7.57 -10.64
C LEU A 46 1.15 8.24 -11.56
N GLN A 47 0.14 8.89 -10.99
CA GLN A 47 -0.86 9.63 -11.75
C GLN A 47 -0.25 10.82 -12.49
N ALA A 48 0.68 11.55 -11.86
CA ALA A 48 1.42 12.64 -12.48
C ALA A 48 2.33 12.15 -13.62
N ALA A 49 2.83 10.92 -13.52
CA ALA A 49 3.56 10.23 -14.59
C ALA A 49 2.64 9.66 -15.70
N GLY A 50 1.32 9.88 -15.61
CA GLY A 50 0.34 9.37 -16.58
C GLY A 50 -0.04 7.89 -16.39
N VAL A 51 0.41 7.25 -15.31
CA VAL A 51 0.10 5.86 -15.00
C VAL A 51 -1.17 5.79 -14.16
N VAL A 52 -2.28 5.47 -14.82
CA VAL A 52 -3.59 5.28 -14.18
C VAL A 52 -3.98 3.81 -14.27
N ALA A 53 -4.11 3.17 -13.11
CA ALA A 53 -4.49 1.77 -12.99
C ALA A 53 -5.33 1.53 -11.72
N GLU A 54 -6.02 0.40 -11.69
CA GLU A 54 -6.72 -0.06 -10.51
C GLU A 54 -5.75 -0.78 -9.58
N TRP A 55 -5.20 -0.03 -8.63
CA TRP A 55 -4.28 -0.56 -7.63
C TRP A 55 -5.03 -1.35 -6.56
N GLU A 56 -4.60 -2.59 -6.34
CA GLU A 56 -5.20 -3.53 -5.40
C GLU A 56 -4.27 -3.84 -4.21
N LYS A 57 -2.95 -3.77 -4.41
CA LYS A 57 -1.93 -4.04 -3.40
C LYS A 57 -0.85 -2.97 -3.43
N CYS A 58 -0.36 -2.58 -2.25
CA CYS A 58 0.76 -1.68 -2.08
C CYS A 58 1.69 -2.22 -1.01
N THR A 59 2.96 -2.39 -1.31
CA THR A 59 4.00 -2.66 -0.32
C THR A 59 4.79 -1.37 -0.10
N LEU A 60 4.99 -1.01 1.16
CA LEU A 60 5.85 0.10 1.57
C LEU A 60 7.07 -0.47 2.31
N GLN A 61 8.24 0.05 1.99
CA GLN A 61 9.48 -0.27 2.68
C GLN A 61 10.15 1.04 3.06
N HIS A 62 10.25 1.27 4.37
CA HIS A 62 10.98 2.40 4.93
C HIS A 62 12.46 2.04 5.00
N ASP A 63 13.35 2.95 4.61
CA ASP A 63 14.80 2.69 4.65
C ASP A 63 15.29 2.36 6.09
N GLU A 64 14.59 2.88 7.10
CA GLU A 64 14.87 2.69 8.52
C GLU A 64 14.30 1.38 9.09
N GLU A 65 13.40 0.70 8.37
CA GLU A 65 12.74 -0.52 8.83
C GLU A 65 13.10 -1.70 7.92
N ALA A 66 13.52 -2.82 8.52
CA ALA A 66 13.81 -4.04 7.77
C ALA A 66 12.52 -4.71 7.22
N GLU A 67 11.36 -4.44 7.84
CA GLU A 67 10.10 -5.08 7.49
C GLU A 67 9.30 -4.31 6.43
N GLU A 68 8.93 -5.02 5.38
CA GLU A 68 8.02 -4.52 4.36
C GLU A 68 6.58 -4.49 4.87
N GLN A 69 5.97 -3.32 4.90
CA GLN A 69 4.57 -3.14 5.27
C GLN A 69 3.69 -3.35 4.05
N VAL A 70 2.90 -4.43 4.05
CA VAL A 70 2.03 -4.79 2.92
C VAL A 70 0.61 -4.31 3.18
N TYR A 71 0.02 -3.56 2.26
CA TYR A 71 -1.35 -3.07 2.30
C TYR A 71 -2.14 -3.63 1.12
N ILE A 72 -3.39 -3.97 1.37
CA ILE A 72 -4.35 -4.31 0.32
C ILE A 72 -5.52 -3.35 0.34
N ARG A 73 -6.07 -3.08 -0.84
CA ARG A 73 -7.23 -2.23 -1.01
C ARG A 73 -8.49 -3.06 -0.84
N TYR A 74 -9.12 -2.97 0.32
CA TYR A 74 -10.35 -3.66 0.65
C TYR A 74 -11.48 -2.64 0.89
N LYS A 75 -12.64 -2.82 0.26
CA LYS A 75 -13.79 -1.89 0.36
C LYS A 75 -13.40 -0.42 0.15
N LYS A 76 -12.58 -0.15 -0.88
CA LYS A 76 -12.05 1.19 -1.23
C LYS A 76 -11.12 1.82 -0.17
N ARG A 77 -10.69 1.07 0.85
CA ARG A 77 -9.73 1.52 1.87
C ARG A 77 -8.46 0.69 1.86
N TRP A 78 -7.31 1.32 2.03
CA TRP A 78 -6.04 0.63 2.23
C TRP A 78 -5.99 0.06 3.64
N THR A 79 -5.85 -1.26 3.74
CA THR A 79 -5.78 -1.99 5.00
C THR A 79 -4.45 -2.72 5.08
N HIS A 80 -3.77 -2.61 6.21
CA HIS A 80 -2.53 -3.33 6.43
C HIS A 80 -2.79 -4.85 6.47
N SER A 81 -2.04 -5.63 5.68
CA SER A 81 -2.20 -7.07 5.50
C SER A 81 -1.94 -7.85 6.78
N SER A 82 -1.05 -7.37 7.66
CA SER A 82 -0.86 -7.96 8.98
C SER A 82 -2.14 -7.93 9.83
N LYS A 83 -3.00 -6.91 9.64
CA LYS A 83 -4.32 -6.86 10.29
C LYS A 83 -5.33 -7.84 9.69
N ILE A 84 -5.08 -8.43 8.52
CA ILE A 84 -6.01 -9.37 7.89
C ILE A 84 -5.85 -10.78 8.47
N HIS A 85 -4.62 -11.14 8.85
CA HIS A 85 -4.37 -12.39 9.59
C HIS A 85 -5.13 -12.44 10.94
N SER A 86 -5.36 -11.30 11.59
CA SER A 86 -6.11 -11.26 12.84
C SER A 86 -7.65 -11.35 12.68
N TYR A 87 -8.20 -11.12 11.48
CA TYR A 87 -9.63 -11.35 11.20
C TYR A 87 -9.93 -12.79 10.79
N ALA A 88 -9.00 -13.48 10.12
CA ALA A 88 -9.17 -14.88 9.76
C ALA A 88 -9.15 -15.80 11.00
N ALA A 89 -8.26 -15.53 11.96
CA ALA A 89 -8.12 -16.36 13.17
C ALA A 89 -9.32 -16.27 14.14
N LYS A 90 -10.06 -15.15 14.16
CA LYS A 90 -11.19 -14.97 15.09
C LYS A 90 -12.51 -15.59 14.63
N THR A 91 -12.60 -16.07 13.39
CA THR A 91 -13.87 -16.59 12.85
C THR A 91 -14.01 -18.11 13.09
N GLN A 92 -12.93 -18.83 13.39
CA GLN A 92 -13.00 -20.26 13.71
C GLN A 92 -13.41 -20.58 15.15
N GLU A 93 -13.21 -19.67 16.11
CA GLU A 93 -13.46 -19.96 17.54
C GLU A 93 -14.93 -19.80 17.98
N SER A 94 -15.85 -19.41 17.09
CA SER A 94 -17.28 -19.21 17.41
C SER A 94 -18.23 -20.26 16.81
N GLN A 95 -17.71 -21.36 16.26
CA GLN A 95 -18.53 -22.48 15.76
C GLN A 95 -18.44 -23.76 16.60
N GLU A 96 -17.67 -23.78 17.68
CA GLU A 96 -17.67 -24.87 18.67
C GLU A 96 -18.19 -24.36 20.01
N LYS A 97 -19.50 -24.15 20.12
CA LYS A 97 -20.22 -24.21 21.40
C LYS A 97 -21.67 -24.64 21.20
#